data_AF-A0A9N9DQZ3-F1
#
_entry.id   AF-A0A9N9DQZ3-F1
#
_cell.length_a   1.000
_cell.length_b   1.000
_cell.length_c   1.000
_cell.angle_alpha   90.00
_cell.angle_beta   90.00
_cell.angle_gamma   90.00
#
_symmetry.space_group_name_H-M   'P 1'
#
loop_
_entity.id
_entity.type
_entity.pdbx_description
1 polymer ?
#
loop_
_entity_poly.entity_id
_entity_poly.type
_entity_poly.pdbx_seq_one_letter_code
_entity_poly.pdbx_strand_id
1 'polypeptide(L)'
;MFVDTLVEGKTPVKVLIDTSSKFNTISKRLFDKLKSNHGIRPICSPVKNLYGDAIDEINCLDLQFQYKGTYHSLDGTDAISFEIRKNPPFDLVLGQGWLWVHEAKISFEFSPETCSHHAKIVIDGMSIPLTEEGSRSMGDSSRHKTSSSKNNLSKSTESKPGLAQEE
;
A
#
# COMPACT_ATOMS: atom_id res chain seq x y z
N MET A 1 1.23 -7.46 7.20
CA MET A 1 2.13 -6.64 6.36
C MET A 1 1.37 -6.21 5.12
N PHE A 2 1.64 -5.02 4.60
CA PHE A 2 0.84 -4.43 3.54
C PHE A 2 1.65 -4.15 2.28
N VAL A 3 0.98 -4.22 1.15
CA VAL A 3 1.49 -3.76 -0.14
C VAL A 3 0.49 -2.79 -0.77
N ASP A 4 1.00 -1.68 -1.30
CA ASP A 4 0.18 -0.73 -2.06
C ASP A 4 -0.13 -1.33 -3.43
N THR A 5 -1.43 -1.46 -3.73
CA THR A 5 -1.95 -2.09 -4.95
C THR A 5 -2.96 -1.17 -5.62
N LEU A 6 -3.07 -1.22 -6.94
CA LEU A 6 -4.16 -0.60 -7.69
C LEU A 6 -5.10 -1.71 -8.17
N VAL A 7 -6.37 -1.63 -7.76
CA VAL A 7 -7.40 -2.64 -8.07
C VAL A 7 -8.23 -2.18 -9.27
N GLU A 8 -8.41 -3.05 -10.26
CA GLU A 8 -9.14 -2.80 -11.52
C GLU A 8 -8.63 -1.54 -12.27
N GLY A 9 -7.33 -1.25 -12.13
CA GLY A 9 -6.69 -0.06 -12.70
C GLY A 9 -7.20 1.29 -12.15
N LYS A 10 -8.00 1.30 -11.08
CA LYS A 10 -8.75 2.50 -10.65
C LYS A 10 -8.63 2.82 -9.17
N THR A 11 -8.68 1.83 -8.30
CA THR A 11 -8.82 2.08 -6.85
C THR A 11 -7.54 1.70 -6.12
N PRO A 12 -6.79 2.66 -5.55
CA PRO A 12 -5.64 2.34 -4.73
C PRO A 12 -6.10 1.72 -3.40
N VAL A 13 -5.50 0.60 -3.03
CA VAL A 13 -5.82 -0.19 -1.85
C VAL A 13 -4.53 -0.67 -1.19
N LYS A 14 -4.44 -0.53 0.13
CA LYS A 14 -3.43 -1.25 0.93
C LYS A 14 -3.92 -2.65 1.16
N VAL A 15 -3.21 -3.61 0.61
CA VAL A 15 -3.58 -5.02 0.63
C VAL A 15 -2.82 -5.72 1.73
N LEU A 16 -3.54 -6.45 2.59
CA LEU A 16 -2.91 -7.29 3.60
C LEU A 16 -2.38 -8.57 2.94
N ILE A 17 -1.08 -8.84 3.13
CA ILE A 17 -0.49 -10.15 2.88
C ILE A 17 -0.64 -10.99 4.13
N ASP A 18 -1.44 -12.07 4.04
CA ASP A 18 -1.75 -12.96 5.16
C ASP A 18 -1.49 -14.42 4.79
N THR A 19 -0.31 -14.91 5.19
CA THR A 19 0.09 -16.32 4.96
C THR A 19 -0.68 -17.31 5.84
N SER A 20 -1.44 -16.84 6.83
CA SER A 20 -2.26 -17.68 7.72
C SER A 20 -3.69 -17.86 7.21
N SER A 21 -4.17 -16.93 6.37
CA SER A 21 -5.49 -17.03 5.73
C SER A 21 -5.45 -18.02 4.57
N LYS A 22 -6.38 -18.97 4.55
CA LYS A 22 -6.55 -19.88 3.41
C LYS A 22 -7.16 -19.18 2.19
N PHE A 23 -7.99 -18.16 2.43
CA PHE A 23 -8.81 -17.52 1.43
C PHE A 23 -8.37 -16.08 1.16
N ASN A 24 -8.62 -15.63 -0.06
CA ASN A 24 -8.53 -14.21 -0.40
C ASN A 24 -9.87 -13.56 -0.05
N THR A 25 -9.84 -12.33 0.45
CA THR A 25 -11.09 -11.66 0.85
C THR A 25 -11.12 -10.24 0.36
N ILE A 26 -12.31 -9.77 0.02
CA ILE A 26 -12.61 -8.38 -0.34
C ILE A 26 -13.77 -7.88 0.53
N SER A 27 -13.70 -6.66 1.03
CA SER A 27 -14.83 -6.07 1.74
C SER A 27 -15.96 -5.76 0.75
N LYS A 28 -17.21 -5.93 1.20
CA LYS A 28 -18.38 -5.51 0.42
C LYS A 28 -18.29 -4.03 0.02
N ARG A 29 -17.78 -3.18 0.92
CA ARG A 29 -17.57 -1.76 0.65
C ARG A 29 -16.62 -1.52 -0.52
N LEU A 30 -15.47 -2.20 -0.55
CA LEU A 30 -14.52 -2.07 -1.66
C LEU A 30 -15.14 -2.62 -2.94
N PHE A 31 -15.75 -3.80 -2.88
CA PHE A 31 -16.43 -4.41 -4.02
C PHE A 31 -17.50 -3.49 -4.64
N ASP A 32 -18.42 -2.97 -3.83
CA ASP A 32 -19.47 -2.04 -4.28
C ASP A 32 -18.86 -0.77 -4.92
N LYS A 33 -17.70 -0.31 -4.43
CA LYS A 33 -16.99 0.86 -4.95
C LYS A 33 -16.36 0.61 -6.32
N LEU A 34 -15.90 -0.61 -6.59
CA LEU A 34 -15.28 -0.96 -7.89
C LEU A 34 -16.28 -0.84 -9.04
N LYS A 35 -17.59 -1.03 -8.77
CA LYS A 35 -18.67 -1.05 -9.78
C LYS A 35 -18.30 -1.96 -10.97
N SER A 36 -17.63 -3.07 -10.68
CA SER A 36 -17.13 -3.98 -11.69
C SER A 36 -18.17 -5.03 -12.07
N ASN A 37 -18.05 -5.56 -13.28
CA ASN A 37 -19.01 -6.50 -13.86
C ASN A 37 -18.61 -7.97 -13.59
N HIS A 38 -17.85 -8.26 -12.53
CA HIS A 38 -17.45 -9.64 -12.25
C HIS A 38 -18.68 -10.51 -11.97
N GLY A 39 -18.59 -11.76 -12.40
CA GLY A 39 -19.59 -12.76 -12.02
C GLY A 39 -19.56 -12.98 -10.51
N ILE A 40 -20.71 -12.78 -9.88
CA ILE A 40 -20.91 -13.10 -8.46
C ILE A 40 -21.37 -14.56 -8.38
N ARG A 41 -20.75 -15.33 -7.49
CA ARG A 41 -21.07 -16.72 -7.22
C ARG A 41 -21.51 -16.90 -5.77
N PRO A 42 -22.43 -17.85 -5.50
CA PRO A 42 -22.77 -18.21 -4.13
C PRO A 42 -21.57 -18.81 -3.42
N ILE A 43 -21.33 -18.39 -2.18
CA ILE A 43 -20.23 -18.93 -1.37
C ILE A 43 -20.38 -20.44 -1.10
N CYS A 44 -19.24 -21.14 -1.12
CA CYS A 44 -19.12 -22.53 -0.71
C CYS A 44 -19.17 -22.71 0.83
N SER A 45 -19.74 -23.83 1.30
CA SER A 45 -19.96 -24.11 2.73
C SER A 45 -18.74 -23.90 3.67
N PRO A 46 -17.51 -24.32 3.32
CA PRO A 46 -16.36 -24.19 4.22
C PRO A 46 -16.00 -22.73 4.58
N VAL A 47 -16.19 -21.80 3.64
CA VAL A 47 -15.87 -20.38 3.82
C VAL A 47 -16.88 -19.74 4.76
N LYS A 48 -18.16 -20.03 4.56
CA LYS A 48 -19.28 -19.60 5.44
C LYS A 48 -19.04 -19.97 6.91
N ASN A 49 -18.47 -21.15 7.14
CA ASN A 49 -18.17 -21.63 8.49
C ASN A 49 -16.97 -20.92 9.12
N LEU A 50 -15.99 -20.48 8.31
CA LEU A 50 -14.80 -19.78 8.79
C LEU A 50 -15.08 -18.28 9.03
N TYR A 51 -15.85 -17.68 8.13
CA TYR A 51 -16.20 -16.28 8.15
C TYR A 51 -17.72 -16.14 8.17
N GLY A 52 -18.28 -15.97 9.37
CA GLY A 52 -19.74 -15.84 9.56
C GLY A 52 -20.38 -14.62 8.86
N ASP A 53 -19.56 -13.71 8.32
CA ASP A 53 -19.98 -12.53 7.59
C ASP A 53 -19.65 -12.59 6.08
N ALA A 54 -19.17 -13.72 5.57
CA ALA A 54 -18.94 -13.92 4.15
C ALA A 54 -20.28 -14.16 3.42
N ILE A 55 -20.47 -13.48 2.29
CA ILE A 55 -21.76 -13.44 1.59
C ILE A 55 -21.74 -14.10 0.22
N ASP A 56 -20.73 -13.77 -0.58
CA ASP A 56 -20.63 -14.16 -1.98
C ASP A 56 -19.15 -14.27 -2.37
N GLU A 57 -18.89 -14.78 -3.55
CA GLU A 57 -17.55 -14.98 -4.12
C GLU A 57 -17.47 -14.28 -5.49
N ILE A 58 -16.31 -13.68 -5.80
CA ILE A 58 -16.01 -13.11 -7.12
C ILE A 58 -14.68 -13.65 -7.63
N ASN A 59 -14.53 -13.68 -8.95
CA ASN A 59 -13.29 -14.11 -9.60
C ASN A 59 -12.68 -12.97 -10.42
N CYS A 60 -11.40 -13.14 -10.76
CA CYS A 60 -10.71 -12.33 -11.77
C CYS A 60 -10.56 -10.86 -11.36
N LEU A 61 -10.16 -10.56 -10.12
CA LEU A 61 -9.76 -9.19 -9.78
C LEU A 61 -8.40 -8.87 -10.42
N ASP A 62 -8.34 -7.80 -11.21
CA ASP A 62 -7.08 -7.24 -11.71
C ASP A 62 -6.39 -6.48 -10.57
N LEU A 63 -5.28 -7.06 -10.10
CA LEU A 63 -4.43 -6.46 -9.07
C LEU A 63 -3.12 -6.01 -9.71
N GLN A 64 -2.83 -4.72 -9.56
CA GLN A 64 -1.61 -4.13 -10.10
C GLN A 64 -0.70 -3.69 -8.97
N PHE A 65 0.56 -4.10 -9.03
CA PHE A 65 1.56 -3.79 -8.01
C PHE A 65 2.52 -2.74 -8.51
N GLN A 66 2.92 -1.83 -7.62
CA GLN A 66 3.94 -0.84 -7.98
C GLN A 66 5.33 -1.48 -7.95
N TYR A 67 6.01 -1.48 -9.09
CA TYR A 67 7.37 -1.96 -9.22
C TYR A 67 8.16 -0.97 -10.09
N LYS A 68 9.33 -0.53 -9.59
CA LYS A 68 10.20 0.46 -10.27
C LYS A 68 9.47 1.74 -10.71
N GLY A 69 8.47 2.17 -9.95
CA GLY A 69 7.72 3.41 -10.18
C GLY A 69 6.48 3.26 -11.06
N THR A 70 6.23 2.10 -11.66
CA THR A 70 5.08 1.82 -12.53
C THR A 70 4.19 0.72 -11.96
N TYR A 71 2.90 0.75 -12.27
CA TYR A 71 1.97 -0.33 -11.91
C TYR A 71 2.03 -1.45 -12.95
N HIS A 72 2.07 -2.69 -12.48
CA HIS A 72 2.09 -3.88 -13.31
C HIS A 72 0.96 -4.81 -12.87
N SER A 73 0.04 -5.12 -13.79
CA SER A 73 -0.88 -6.25 -13.65
C SER A 73 -0.10 -7.56 -13.69
N LEU A 74 -0.65 -8.58 -13.03
CA LEU A 74 -0.15 -9.95 -13.11
C LEU A 74 -1.01 -10.75 -14.10
N ASP A 75 -0.36 -11.67 -14.81
CA ASP A 75 -1.05 -12.64 -15.66
C ASP A 75 -1.68 -13.76 -14.80
N GLY A 76 -2.68 -14.47 -15.32
CA GLY A 76 -3.22 -15.68 -14.68
C GLY A 76 -4.19 -15.45 -13.51
N THR A 77 -4.76 -14.26 -13.38
CA THR A 77 -5.75 -13.93 -12.33
C THR A 77 -7.12 -14.56 -12.55
N ASP A 78 -7.38 -15.12 -13.73
CA ASP A 78 -8.69 -15.66 -14.13
C ASP A 78 -9.20 -16.81 -13.26
N ALA A 79 -8.29 -17.54 -12.61
CA ALA A 79 -8.62 -18.67 -11.75
C ALA A 79 -8.70 -18.32 -10.27
N ILE A 80 -8.41 -17.07 -9.88
CA ILE A 80 -8.33 -16.67 -8.47
C ILE A 80 -9.65 -16.07 -8.02
N SER A 81 -10.21 -16.63 -6.95
CA SER A 81 -11.43 -16.15 -6.32
C SER A 81 -11.18 -15.39 -5.03
N PHE A 82 -12.13 -14.52 -4.70
CA PHE A 82 -12.15 -13.65 -3.54
C PHE A 82 -13.51 -13.73 -2.85
N GLU A 83 -13.47 -13.97 -1.55
CA GLU A 83 -14.65 -14.01 -0.70
C GLU A 83 -15.07 -12.59 -0.34
N ILE A 84 -16.29 -12.21 -0.70
CA ILE A 84 -16.88 -10.95 -0.29
C ILE A 84 -17.32 -11.07 1.17
N ARG A 85 -16.76 -10.22 2.03
CA ARG A 85 -17.10 -10.14 3.46
C ARG A 85 -17.83 -8.84 3.78
N LYS A 86 -18.87 -8.90 4.62
CA LYS A 86 -19.62 -7.69 5.00
C LYS A 86 -18.75 -6.69 5.76
N ASN A 87 -18.06 -7.15 6.80
CA ASN A 87 -17.34 -6.28 7.73
C ASN A 87 -15.95 -6.84 8.10
N PRO A 88 -15.07 -7.13 7.11
CA PRO A 88 -13.71 -7.54 7.42
C PRO A 88 -12.90 -6.37 8.00
N PRO A 89 -11.84 -6.65 8.78
CA PRO A 89 -10.94 -5.61 9.31
C PRO A 89 -10.14 -4.91 8.19
N PHE A 90 -9.93 -5.58 7.05
CA PHE A 90 -9.18 -5.06 5.92
C PHE A 90 -10.00 -5.16 4.65
N ASP A 91 -9.87 -4.17 3.76
CA ASP A 91 -10.65 -4.11 2.52
C ASP A 91 -10.24 -5.18 1.50
N LEU A 92 -8.97 -5.59 1.50
CA LEU A 92 -8.46 -6.62 0.60
C LEU A 92 -7.36 -7.44 1.30
N VAL A 93 -7.48 -8.76 1.25
CA VAL A 93 -6.52 -9.71 1.83
C VAL A 93 -6.11 -10.73 0.78
N LEU A 94 -4.80 -10.89 0.59
CA LEU A 94 -4.23 -11.98 -0.21
C LEU A 94 -3.81 -13.10 0.75
N GLY A 95 -4.59 -14.19 0.69
CA GLY A 95 -4.34 -15.40 1.45
C GLY A 95 -3.47 -16.38 0.67
N GLN A 96 -3.33 -17.59 1.21
CA GLN A 96 -2.58 -18.68 0.62
C GLN A 96 -2.99 -18.98 -0.82
N GLY A 97 -4.29 -18.92 -1.14
CA GLY A 97 -4.80 -19.18 -2.49
C GLY A 97 -4.15 -18.28 -3.54
N TRP A 98 -4.09 -16.97 -3.31
CA TRP A 98 -3.42 -16.05 -4.23
C TRP A 98 -1.90 -16.18 -4.18
N LEU A 99 -1.32 -16.29 -2.98
CA LEU A 99 0.13 -16.35 -2.78
C LEU A 99 0.76 -17.58 -3.45
N TRP A 100 0.08 -18.73 -3.45
CA TRP A 100 0.58 -19.94 -4.10
C TRP A 100 0.53 -19.86 -5.62
N VAL A 101 -0.51 -19.27 -6.21
CA VAL A 101 -0.64 -19.13 -7.67
C VAL A 101 0.52 -18.32 -8.24
N HIS A 102 0.96 -17.28 -7.54
CA HIS A 102 2.09 -16.43 -7.95
C HIS A 102 3.43 -16.80 -7.31
N GLU A 103 3.52 -18.00 -6.72
CA GLU A 103 4.73 -18.51 -6.03
C GLU A 103 5.40 -17.47 -5.12
N ALA A 104 4.59 -16.68 -4.41
CA ALA A 104 5.05 -15.48 -3.74
C ALA A 104 6.02 -15.83 -2.60
N LYS A 105 7.15 -15.13 -2.54
CA LYS A 105 8.20 -15.34 -1.51
C LYS A 105 8.34 -14.12 -0.65
N ILE A 106 8.18 -14.28 0.67
CA ILE A 106 8.42 -13.21 1.63
C ILE A 106 9.84 -13.36 2.15
N SER A 107 10.65 -12.29 2.03
CA SER A 107 11.99 -12.21 2.60
C SER A 107 12.05 -11.12 3.66
N PHE A 108 12.88 -11.38 4.68
CA PHE A 108 13.17 -10.43 5.75
C PHE A 108 14.67 -10.13 5.69
N GLU A 109 15.01 -8.90 5.40
CA GLU A 109 16.38 -8.43 5.32
C GLU A 109 16.66 -7.47 6.47
N PHE A 110 17.77 -7.68 7.16
CA PHE A 110 18.27 -6.71 8.12
C PHE A 110 19.15 -5.71 7.40
N SER A 111 18.87 -4.42 7.56
CA SER A 111 19.73 -3.33 7.11
C SER A 111 20.60 -2.85 8.27
N PRO A 112 21.93 -3.06 8.23
CA PRO A 112 22.84 -2.54 9.25
C PRO A 112 22.89 -1.01 9.27
N GLU A 113 22.68 -0.37 8.12
CA GLU A 113 22.76 1.10 7.97
C GLU A 113 21.60 1.80 8.67
N THR A 114 20.39 1.22 8.59
CA THR A 114 19.19 1.77 9.23
C THR A 114 18.87 1.10 10.55
N CYS A 115 19.67 0.11 10.98
CA CYS A 115 19.42 -0.76 12.12
C CYS A 115 17.96 -1.27 12.16
N SER A 116 17.41 -1.64 11.00
CA SER A 116 16.00 -2.00 10.86
C SER A 116 15.80 -3.23 9.97
N HIS A 117 14.74 -3.98 10.26
CA HIS A 117 14.28 -5.07 9.40
C HIS A 117 13.38 -4.50 8.30
N HIS A 118 13.63 -4.93 7.06
CA HIS A 118 12.80 -4.62 5.91
C HIS A 118 12.22 -5.94 5.39
N ALA A 119 10.91 -5.99 5.26
CA ALA A 119 10.25 -7.12 4.64
C ALA A 119 9.95 -6.79 3.18
N LYS A 120 10.09 -7.79 2.31
CA LYS A 120 9.76 -7.69 0.89
C LYS A 120 8.97 -8.92 0.49
N ILE A 121 8.12 -8.76 -0.52
CA ILE A 121 7.46 -9.87 -1.22
C ILE A 121 7.98 -9.91 -2.64
N VAL A 122 8.35 -11.11 -3.11
CA VAL A 122 8.74 -11.38 -4.49
C VAL A 122 7.57 -12.07 -5.16
N ILE A 123 7.06 -11.47 -6.23
CA ILE A 123 5.89 -11.93 -7.00
C ILE A 123 6.25 -11.84 -8.48
N ASP A 124 6.24 -12.95 -9.23
CA ASP A 124 6.58 -12.98 -10.66
C ASP A 124 7.91 -12.24 -11.00
N GLY A 125 8.91 -12.39 -10.12
CA GLY A 125 10.21 -11.73 -10.24
C GLY A 125 10.27 -10.26 -9.78
N MET A 126 9.13 -9.65 -9.44
CA MET A 126 9.06 -8.31 -8.86
C MET A 126 9.28 -8.37 -7.35
N SER A 127 10.37 -7.75 -6.87
CA SER A 127 10.63 -7.56 -5.44
C SER A 127 10.00 -6.25 -4.96
N ILE A 128 8.93 -6.35 -4.16
CA ILE A 128 8.12 -5.22 -3.71
C ILE A 128 8.29 -5.07 -2.18
N PRO A 129 8.61 -3.87 -1.67
CA PRO A 129 8.72 -3.64 -0.23
C PRO A 129 7.36 -3.77 0.45
N LEU A 130 7.35 -4.43 1.60
CA LEU A 130 6.19 -4.51 2.48
C LEU A 130 6.23 -3.38 3.51
N THR A 131 5.05 -2.87 3.85
CA THR A 131 4.87 -1.81 4.84
C THR A 131 4.15 -2.34 6.08
N GLU A 132 4.43 -1.74 7.23
CA GLU A 132 3.69 -1.97 8.46
C GLU A 132 2.47 -1.05 8.53
N GLU A 133 1.44 -1.48 9.28
CA GLU A 133 0.26 -0.66 9.52
C GLU A 133 0.65 0.66 10.20
N GLY A 134 0.23 1.80 9.64
CA GLY A 134 0.56 3.12 10.17
C GLY A 134 1.87 3.75 9.65
N SER A 135 2.71 3.01 8.91
CA SER A 135 3.84 3.62 8.20
C SER A 135 3.33 4.44 7.00
N ARG A 136 3.48 5.77 7.08
CA ARG A 136 3.25 6.66 5.93
C ARG A 136 4.47 6.54 5.02
N SER A 137 4.24 6.14 3.77
CA SER A 137 5.20 6.33 2.69
C SER A 137 5.47 7.84 2.55
N MET A 138 6.58 8.31 3.13
CA MET A 138 7.17 9.59 2.75
C MET A 138 7.67 9.40 1.33
N GLY A 139 6.85 9.79 0.36
CA GLY A 139 7.25 9.85 -1.03
C GLY A 139 8.53 10.67 -1.15
N ASP A 140 9.56 10.03 -1.70
CA ASP A 140 10.85 10.62 -2.03
C ASP A 140 10.64 11.70 -3.10
N SER A 141 10.36 12.93 -2.66
CA SER A 141 10.27 14.10 -3.53
C SER A 141 11.53 14.94 -3.40
N SER A 142 12.40 14.69 -4.37
CA SER A 142 13.25 15.68 -5.04
C SER A 142 14.42 16.27 -4.26
N ARG A 143 15.60 15.81 -4.67
CA ARG A 143 16.88 16.51 -4.61
C ARG A 143 16.76 17.90 -5.27
N HIS A 144 16.94 18.95 -4.49
CA HIS A 144 17.66 20.15 -4.97
C HIS A 144 18.78 20.49 -3.99
N LYS A 145 19.96 19.95 -4.31
CA LYS A 145 21.23 20.55 -3.92
C LYS A 145 21.38 21.82 -4.76
N THR A 146 21.34 22.98 -4.13
CA THR A 146 22.02 24.15 -4.67
C THR A 146 22.83 24.79 -3.55
N SER A 147 24.14 24.64 -3.69
CA SER A 147 25.18 25.32 -2.95
C SER A 147 25.14 26.83 -3.17
N SER A 148 25.27 27.62 -2.12
CA SER A 148 26.03 28.88 -2.19
C SER A 148 26.53 29.31 -0.81
N SER A 149 27.85 29.21 -0.70
CA SER A 149 28.83 29.86 0.16
C SER A 149 28.41 31.01 1.09
N LYS A 150 28.78 30.83 2.36
CA LYS A 150 29.62 31.70 3.22
C LYS A 150 29.71 33.21 2.95
N ASN A 151 29.50 33.93 4.07
CA ASN A 151 30.17 35.15 4.55
C ASN A 151 29.70 36.50 3.97
N ASN A 152 29.21 37.41 4.82
CA ASN A 152 30.09 38.42 5.43
C ASN A 152 29.41 39.28 6.50
N LEU A 153 30.23 39.53 7.51
CA LEU A 153 30.10 40.46 8.64
C LEU A 153 30.13 41.90 8.13
N SER A 154 29.27 42.79 8.66
CA SER A 154 29.52 44.24 8.70
C SER A 154 28.71 44.88 9.82
N LYS A 155 29.40 45.29 10.89
CA LYS A 155 28.93 46.27 11.89
C LYS A 155 29.36 47.67 11.42
N SER A 156 28.47 48.67 11.54
CA SER A 156 28.75 50.11 11.75
C SER A 156 27.41 50.86 11.69
N THR A 157 27.00 51.89 12.44
CA THR A 157 27.47 52.68 13.60
C THR A 157 26.29 53.60 14.00
N GLU A 158 26.27 54.06 15.25
CA GLU A 158 25.38 55.09 15.84
C GLU A 158 25.17 56.37 14.99
N SER A 159 24.01 57.04 15.10
CA SER A 159 23.83 58.22 15.98
C SER A 159 22.39 58.81 15.97
N LYS A 160 22.02 59.39 17.13
CA LYS A 160 20.77 60.05 17.59
C LYS A 160 20.57 61.47 16.98
N PRO A 161 19.67 62.37 17.46
CA PRO A 161 18.36 62.29 18.14
C PRO A 161 17.30 63.25 17.53
N GLY A 162 16.07 63.30 18.09
CA GLY A 162 15.13 64.40 17.86
C GLY A 162 13.87 64.32 18.72
N LEU A 163 13.91 64.95 19.90
CA LEU A 163 12.75 65.28 20.74
C LEU A 163 12.08 66.54 20.18
N ALA A 164 10.74 66.55 20.10
CA ALA A 164 9.93 67.76 20.19
C ALA A 164 8.56 67.39 20.80
N GLN A 165 8.23 68.10 21.88
CA GLN A 165 6.91 68.16 22.52
C GLN A 165 6.09 69.32 21.90
N GLU A 166 4.83 69.40 22.35
CA GLU A 166 3.81 70.47 22.16
C GLU A 166 2.98 70.29 20.88
N GLU A 167 1.64 70.30 20.89
CA GLU A 167 0.64 70.83 21.84
C GLU A 167 -0.27 69.78 22.50
#